data_AF-G5JDI7-F1
#
_entry.id   AF-G5JDI7-F1
#
_cell.length_a   1.000
_cell.length_b   1.000
_cell.length_c   1.000
_cell.angle_alpha   90.00
_cell.angle_beta   90.00
_cell.angle_gamma   90.00
#
_symmetry.space_group_name_H-M   'P 1'
#
loop_
_entity.id
_entity.type
_entity.pdbx_description
1 polymer ?
#
loop_
_entity_poly.entity_id
_entity_poly.type
_entity_poly.pdbx_seq_one_letter_code
_entity_poly.pdbx_strand_id
1 'polypeptide(L)'
;KPAAAMGIEVTLLVAPTSPIERIQAIATQSQGFIYLVSVTGVTGMRTQVGSRVEELLKNLRSTTNKPIGVGFGISEPEHALQVKNWGSDAVIVGSACVKRLAQGTPEEGLNSLATFCQSLKQALL
;
A
#
# COMPACT_ATOMS: atom_id res chain seq x y z
N LYS A 1 18.26 -13.07 12.84
CA LYS A 1 16.89 -12.79 12.35
C LYS A 1 15.88 -13.46 13.29
N PRO A 2 15.49 -12.81 14.39
CA PRO A 2 14.64 -13.43 15.41
C PRO A 2 13.23 -13.77 14.89
N ALA A 3 12.62 -12.90 14.06
CA ALA A 3 11.29 -13.17 13.49
C ALA A 3 11.25 -14.38 12.54
N ALA A 4 12.23 -14.50 11.64
CA ALA A 4 12.30 -15.61 10.69
C ALA A 4 12.49 -16.97 11.39
N ALA A 5 13.22 -17.00 12.52
CA ALA A 5 13.36 -18.21 13.34
C ALA A 5 12.03 -18.67 13.97
N MET A 6 11.03 -17.80 14.03
CA MET A 6 9.67 -18.09 14.51
C MET A 6 8.67 -18.27 13.35
N GLY A 7 9.14 -18.35 12.10
CA GLY A 7 8.25 -18.47 10.93
C GLY A 7 7.47 -17.19 10.59
N ILE A 8 7.90 -16.02 11.09
CA ILE A 8 7.25 -14.73 10.82
C ILE A 8 8.04 -13.96 9.76
N GLU A 9 7.39 -13.62 8.66
CA GLU A 9 7.95 -12.77 7.61
C GLU A 9 8.00 -11.30 8.04
N VAL A 10 9.14 -10.65 7.80
CA VAL A 10 9.30 -9.21 8.06
C VAL A 10 9.18 -8.44 6.75
N THR A 11 8.03 -7.78 6.56
CA THR A 11 7.80 -6.82 5.48
C THR A 11 8.45 -5.48 5.83
N LEU A 12 9.31 -4.99 4.94
CA LEU A 12 9.97 -3.70 5.08
C LEU A 12 9.31 -2.65 4.18
N LEU A 13 9.44 -1.39 4.61
CA LEU A 13 8.82 -0.24 3.96
C LEU A 13 9.85 0.56 3.16
N VAL A 14 9.49 0.95 1.95
CA VAL A 14 10.21 1.94 1.13
C VAL A 14 9.40 3.24 1.14
N ALA A 15 10.06 4.35 1.48
CA ALA A 15 9.50 5.70 1.41
C ALA A 15 10.12 6.51 0.25
N PRO A 16 9.45 7.56 -0.28
CA PRO A 16 9.96 8.35 -1.40
C PRO A 16 11.24 9.14 -1.13
N THR A 17 11.62 9.28 0.14
CA THR A 17 12.88 9.89 0.61
C THR A 17 13.99 8.88 0.83
N SER A 18 13.75 7.58 0.60
CA SER A 18 14.77 6.55 0.80
C SER A 18 15.86 6.68 -0.26
N PRO A 19 17.15 6.77 0.13
CA PRO A 19 18.25 6.71 -0.82
C PRO A 19 18.29 5.37 -1.56
N ILE A 20 18.88 5.36 -2.75
CA ILE A 20 18.93 4.15 -3.62
C ILE A 20 19.57 2.95 -2.93
N GLU A 21 20.65 3.15 -2.18
CA GLU A 21 21.34 2.09 -1.42
C GLU A 21 20.41 1.44 -0.40
N ARG A 22 19.56 2.26 0.25
CA ARG A 22 18.58 1.77 1.22
C ARG A 22 17.43 1.04 0.53
N ILE A 23 17.01 1.49 -0.64
CA ILE A 23 16.02 0.78 -1.47
C ILE A 23 16.52 -0.62 -1.81
N GLN A 24 17.77 -0.75 -2.28
CA GLN A 24 18.38 -2.05 -2.61
C GLN A 24 18.51 -2.96 -1.38
N ALA A 25 18.92 -2.39 -0.24
CA ALA A 25 19.01 -3.13 1.01
C ALA A 25 17.63 -3.65 1.48
N ILE A 26 16.59 -2.83 1.38
CA ILE A 26 15.21 -3.21 1.68
C ILE A 26 14.72 -4.29 0.70
N ALA A 27 14.93 -4.09 -0.59
CA ALA A 27 14.56 -5.03 -1.63
C ALA A 27 15.17 -6.42 -1.41
N THR A 28 16.39 -6.47 -0.89
CA THR A 28 17.09 -7.72 -0.54
C THR A 28 16.51 -8.36 0.73
N GLN A 29 16.24 -7.57 1.78
CA GLN A 29 15.92 -8.07 3.12
C GLN A 29 14.43 -8.29 3.40
N SER A 30 13.53 -7.59 2.71
CA SER A 30 12.08 -7.71 2.89
C SER A 30 11.60 -9.13 2.56
N GLN A 31 10.66 -9.64 3.33
CA GLN A 31 10.03 -10.96 3.14
C GLN A 31 8.55 -10.79 2.81
N GLY A 32 7.96 -11.79 2.16
CA GLY A 32 6.62 -11.74 1.59
C GLY A 32 6.50 -10.74 0.43
N PHE A 33 6.42 -9.45 0.76
CA PHE A 33 6.31 -8.33 -0.17
C PHE A 33 7.12 -7.13 0.30
N ILE A 34 7.15 -6.06 -0.49
CA ILE A 34 7.70 -4.75 -0.10
C ILE A 34 6.56 -3.76 -0.01
N TYR A 35 6.47 -3.06 1.12
CA TYR A 35 5.47 -2.02 1.31
C TYR A 35 6.00 -0.69 0.79
N LEU A 36 5.43 -0.17 -0.29
CA LEU A 36 5.73 1.15 -0.83
C LEU A 36 4.80 2.20 -0.20
N VAL A 37 5.39 3.17 0.50
CA VAL A 37 4.67 4.30 1.09
C VAL A 37 4.52 5.40 0.03
N SER A 38 3.28 5.80 -0.27
CA SER A 38 2.99 6.72 -1.38
C SER A 38 3.30 8.20 -1.10
N VAL A 39 3.65 8.61 0.12
CA VAL A 39 3.84 10.03 0.49
C VAL A 39 4.93 10.27 1.54
N THR A 40 5.55 11.46 1.46
CA THR A 40 6.37 12.07 2.51
C THR A 40 5.46 12.88 3.44
N GLY A 41 4.77 12.21 4.37
CA GLY A 41 3.89 12.86 5.35
C GLY A 41 3.15 11.84 6.22
N VAL A 42 2.53 12.29 7.31
CA VAL A 42 1.73 11.43 8.21
C VAL A 42 0.50 10.84 7.49
N THR A 43 0.00 9.70 7.97
CA THR A 43 -1.16 8.98 7.44
C THR A 43 -2.42 9.87 7.32
N GLY A 44 -3.11 9.87 6.17
CA GLY A 44 -4.38 10.58 5.96
C GLY A 44 -4.98 10.36 4.57
N MET A 45 -6.29 10.55 4.43
CA MET A 45 -6.99 10.52 3.13
C MET A 45 -6.57 11.76 2.32
N ARG A 46 -6.16 11.58 1.05
CA ARG A 46 -5.85 12.68 0.14
C ARG A 46 -6.56 12.47 -1.19
N THR A 47 -6.78 13.58 -1.91
CA THR A 47 -7.47 13.63 -3.21
C THR A 47 -6.59 13.20 -4.39
N GLN A 48 -5.27 13.07 -4.23
CA GLN A 48 -4.37 12.65 -5.32
C GLN A 48 -3.20 11.80 -4.80
N VAL A 49 -2.89 10.73 -5.55
CA VAL A 49 -1.65 9.96 -5.38
C VAL A 49 -0.54 10.68 -6.14
N GLY A 50 0.58 10.99 -5.48
CA GLY A 50 1.65 11.78 -6.10
C GLY A 50 2.37 11.04 -7.22
N SER A 51 2.67 11.72 -8.33
CA SER A 51 3.38 11.16 -9.51
C SER A 51 4.72 10.49 -9.17
N ARG A 52 5.39 10.95 -8.11
CA ARG A 52 6.64 10.39 -7.59
C ARG A 52 6.53 8.92 -7.16
N VAL A 53 5.32 8.43 -6.89
CA VAL A 53 5.07 7.02 -6.54
C VAL A 53 5.25 6.11 -7.74
N GLU A 54 4.84 6.55 -8.93
CA GLU A 54 5.00 5.79 -10.17
C GLU A 54 6.48 5.56 -10.48
N GLU A 55 7.29 6.61 -10.43
CA GLU A 55 8.75 6.53 -10.65
C GLU A 55 9.42 5.62 -9.61
N LEU A 56 9.04 5.76 -8.35
CA LEU A 56 9.60 4.96 -7.27
C LEU A 56 9.21 3.49 -7.40
N LEU A 57 8.00 3.20 -7.83
CA LEU A 57 7.52 1.84 -8.11
C LEU A 57 8.30 1.21 -9.27
N LYS A 58 8.55 1.96 -10.35
CA LYS A 58 9.39 1.52 -11.48
C LYS A 58 10.83 1.24 -11.04
N ASN A 59 11.42 2.13 -10.25
CA ASN A 59 12.77 1.96 -9.70
C ASN A 59 12.85 0.76 -8.74
N LEU A 60 11.85 0.59 -7.88
CA LEU A 60 11.83 -0.55 -6.97
C LEU A 60 11.70 -1.86 -7.77
N ARG A 61 10.82 -1.91 -8.78
CA ARG A 61 10.66 -3.06 -9.66
C ARG A 61 11.95 -3.45 -10.38
N SER A 62 12.77 -2.49 -10.80
CA SER A 62 14.05 -2.80 -11.46
C SER A 62 15.09 -3.41 -10.51
N THR A 63 14.90 -3.29 -9.19
CA THR A 63 15.79 -3.87 -8.17
C THR A 63 15.35 -5.22 -7.63
N THR A 64 14.10 -5.65 -7.87
CA THR A 64 13.57 -6.88 -7.26
C THR A 64 12.32 -7.42 -7.95
N ASN A 65 12.19 -8.75 -7.93
CA ASN A 65 11.01 -9.47 -8.40
C ASN A 65 9.99 -9.74 -7.28
N LYS A 66 10.23 -9.27 -6.05
CA LYS A 66 9.27 -9.44 -4.95
C LYS A 66 7.98 -8.65 -5.21
N PRO A 67 6.81 -9.12 -4.72
CA PRO A 67 5.59 -8.34 -4.80
C PRO A 67 5.74 -6.97 -4.15
N ILE A 68 5.17 -5.93 -4.75
CA ILE A 68 5.18 -4.56 -4.26
C ILE A 68 3.75 -4.15 -3.96
N GLY A 69 3.46 -3.96 -2.67
CA GLY A 69 2.19 -3.43 -2.20
C GLY A 69 2.31 -1.94 -1.94
N VAL A 70 1.45 -1.13 -2.54
CA VAL A 70 1.45 0.32 -2.36
C VAL A 70 0.38 0.70 -1.37
N GLY A 71 0.75 1.51 -0.38
CA GLY A 71 -0.18 2.05 0.61
C GLY A 71 -0.03 3.54 0.81
N PHE A 72 -0.93 4.09 1.64
CA PHE A 72 -1.12 5.51 1.98
C PHE A 72 -1.91 6.29 0.91
N GLY A 73 -2.93 7.04 1.33
CA GLY A 73 -3.76 7.89 0.46
C GLY A 73 -4.82 7.19 -0.39
N ILE A 74 -4.87 5.86 -0.38
CA ILE A 74 -5.89 5.10 -1.12
C ILE A 74 -7.20 5.13 -0.32
N SER A 75 -8.25 5.71 -0.90
CA SER A 75 -9.54 5.89 -0.24
C SER A 75 -10.74 5.71 -1.15
N GLU A 76 -10.52 5.68 -2.46
CA GLU A 76 -11.53 5.50 -3.50
C GLU A 76 -11.05 4.47 -4.52
N PRO A 77 -11.95 3.78 -5.26
CA PRO A 77 -11.58 2.79 -6.27
C PRO A 77 -10.65 3.32 -7.37
N GLU A 78 -10.78 4.60 -7.74
CA GLU A 78 -9.94 5.26 -8.75
C GLU A 78 -8.48 5.33 -8.29
N HIS A 79 -8.24 5.55 -7.00
CA HIS A 79 -6.88 5.53 -6.45
C HIS A 79 -6.26 4.13 -6.55
N ALA A 80 -7.05 3.08 -6.30
CA ALA A 80 -6.59 1.70 -6.40
C ALA A 80 -6.28 1.33 -7.87
N LEU A 81 -7.15 1.70 -8.80
CA LEU A 81 -6.95 1.48 -10.22
C LEU A 81 -5.73 2.24 -10.76
N GLN A 82 -5.55 3.49 -10.36
CA GLN A 82 -4.37 4.30 -10.73
C GLN A 82 -3.07 3.59 -10.32
N VAL A 83 -3.01 3.10 -9.08
CA VAL A 83 -1.81 2.45 -8.54
C VAL A 83 -1.56 1.08 -9.18
N LYS A 84 -2.63 0.32 -9.49
CA LYS A 84 -2.55 -0.89 -10.34
C LYS A 84 -1.95 -0.57 -11.71
N ASN A 85 -2.43 0.49 -12.37
CA ASN A 85 -1.95 0.90 -13.69
C ASN A 85 -0.47 1.33 -13.70
N TRP A 86 0.05 1.80 -12.58
CA TRP A 86 1.48 2.07 -12.41
C TRP A 86 2.35 0.81 -12.21
N GLY A 87 1.73 -0.37 -12.02
CA GLY A 87 2.42 -1.66 -11.93
C GLY A 87 2.56 -2.22 -10.52
N SER A 88 1.68 -1.84 -9.59
CA SER A 88 1.65 -2.41 -8.24
C SER A 88 1.06 -3.82 -8.25
N ASP A 89 1.57 -4.72 -7.41
CA ASP A 89 0.97 -6.05 -7.24
C ASP A 89 -0.18 -6.05 -6.23
N ALA A 90 -0.16 -5.07 -5.31
CA ALA A 90 -1.17 -4.93 -4.27
C ALA A 90 -1.42 -3.47 -3.89
N VAL A 91 -2.61 -3.22 -3.36
CA VAL A 91 -3.10 -1.93 -2.87
C VAL A 91 -3.48 -2.09 -1.40
N ILE A 92 -2.96 -1.21 -0.53
CA ILE A 92 -3.12 -1.28 0.92
C ILE A 92 -3.94 -0.10 1.42
N VAL A 93 -5.07 -0.39 2.06
CA VAL A 93 -6.07 0.60 2.48
C VAL A 93 -6.30 0.54 3.98
N GLY A 94 -5.99 1.63 4.68
CA GLY A 94 -6.10 1.73 6.15
C GLY A 94 -7.15 2.75 6.59
N SER A 95 -6.81 4.05 6.54
CA SER A 95 -7.64 5.13 7.08
C SER A 95 -9.06 5.17 6.52
N ALA A 96 -9.25 4.81 5.25
CA ALA A 96 -10.57 4.76 4.62
C ALA A 96 -11.47 3.64 5.20
N CYS A 97 -10.89 2.52 5.63
CA CYS A 97 -11.60 1.45 6.33
C CYS A 97 -11.95 1.89 7.76
N VAL A 98 -10.97 2.44 8.49
CA VAL A 98 -11.16 2.93 9.87
C VAL A 98 -12.23 4.02 9.92
N LYS A 99 -12.23 4.97 8.99
CA LYS A 99 -13.22 6.05 8.93
C LYS A 99 -14.64 5.51 8.77
N ARG A 100 -14.84 4.48 7.93
CA ARG A 100 -16.15 3.86 7.73
C ARG A 100 -16.63 3.12 8.98
N LEU A 101 -15.72 2.39 9.64
CA LEU A 101 -16.01 1.70 10.90
C LEU A 101 -16.31 2.67 12.06
N ALA A 102 -15.77 3.88 12.03
CA ALA A 102 -15.97 4.91 13.05
C ALA A 102 -17.25 5.73 12.87
N GLN A 103 -18.04 5.49 11.82
CA GLN A 103 -19.27 6.23 11.50
C GLN A 103 -20.50 5.36 11.75
N GLY A 104 -21.53 5.97 12.35
CA GLY A 104 -22.79 5.30 12.62
C GLY A 104 -22.69 4.21 13.69
N THR A 105 -23.60 3.25 13.63
CA THR A 105 -23.62 2.05 14.46
C THR A 105 -22.60 1.01 13.96
N PRO A 106 -22.19 0.03 14.79
CA PRO A 106 -21.31 -1.05 14.34
C PRO A 106 -21.82 -1.80 13.10
N GLU A 107 -23.13 -2.00 12.98
CA GLU A 107 -23.74 -2.66 11.82
C GLU A 107 -23.63 -1.81 10.55
N GLU A 108 -23.94 -0.51 10.63
CA GLU A 108 -23.78 0.42 9.51
C GLU A 108 -22.30 0.53 9.08
N GLY A 109 -21.38 0.58 10.05
CA GLY A 109 -19.94 0.60 9.79
C GLY A 109 -19.46 -0.65 9.05
N LEU A 110 -19.92 -1.84 9.45
CA LEU A 110 -19.61 -3.10 8.77
C LEU A 110 -20.20 -3.14 7.34
N ASN A 111 -21.45 -2.71 7.16
CA ASN A 111 -22.09 -2.65 5.84
C ASN A 111 -21.37 -1.67 4.89
N SER A 112 -20.98 -0.51 5.42
CA SER A 112 -20.19 0.49 4.69
C SER A 112 -18.81 -0.04 4.30
N LEU A 113 -18.11 -0.72 5.23
CA LEU A 113 -16.82 -1.35 4.95
C LEU A 113 -16.95 -2.45 3.89
N ALA A 114 -17.96 -3.32 3.98
CA ALA A 114 -18.19 -4.39 3.03
C ALA A 114 -18.42 -3.84 1.61
N THR A 115 -19.27 -2.82 1.48
CA THR A 115 -19.54 -2.13 0.21
C THR A 115 -18.27 -1.53 -0.38
N PHE A 116 -17.44 -0.90 0.47
CA PHE A 116 -16.17 -0.32 0.04
C PHE A 116 -15.14 -1.37 -0.40
N CYS A 117 -15.01 -2.47 0.32
CA CYS A 117 -14.12 -3.57 -0.08
C CYS A 117 -14.56 -4.19 -1.42
N GLN A 118 -15.87 -4.31 -1.67
CA GLN A 118 -16.40 -4.79 -2.95
C GLN A 118 -16.10 -3.82 -4.09
N SER A 119 -16.27 -2.50 -3.91
CA SER A 119 -15.97 -1.52 -4.94
C SER A 119 -14.48 -1.46 -5.28
N LEU A 120 -13.60 -1.54 -4.28
CA LEU A 120 -12.15 -1.67 -4.49
C LEU A 120 -11.82 -2.93 -5.29
N LYS A 121 -12.44 -4.07 -4.94
CA LYS A 121 -12.18 -5.32 -5.66
C LYS A 121 -12.65 -5.25 -7.10
N GLN A 122 -13.83 -4.70 -7.37
CA GLN A 122 -14.37 -4.54 -8.72
C GLN A 122 -13.48 -3.65 -9.60
N ALA A 123 -12.96 -2.55 -9.07
CA ALA A 123 -12.05 -1.69 -9.82
C ALA A 123 -10.69 -2.35 -10.14
N LEU A 124 -10.32 -3.40 -9.42
CA LEU A 124 -9.06 -4.12 -9.59
C LEU A 124 -9.19 -5.44 -10.37
N LEU A 125 -10.39 -5.87 -10.74
CA LEU A 125 -10.60 -6.97 -11.68
C LEU A 125 -10.33 -6.43 -13.10
#